data_AF-A0A953NPT0-F1
#
_entry.id   AF-A0A953NPT0-F1
#
_cell.length_a   1.000
_cell.length_b   1.000
_cell.length_c   1.000
_cell.angle_alpha   90.00
_cell.angle_beta   90.00
_cell.angle_gamma   90.00
#
_symmetry.space_group_name_H-M   'P 1'
#
loop_
_entity.id
_entity.type
_entity.pdbx_description
1 polymer ?
#
loop_
_entity_poly.entity_id
_entity_poly.type
_entity_poly.pdbx_seq_one_letter_code
_entity_poly.pdbx_strand_id
1 'polypeptide(L)'
;MTYQVYSSTTMNAPTGVPTQASKLCLSCHDGTIGLGQTVGNGNINVADTSGTLLDPDTSFSSTASPNLGGASGSELLNDHPFSFAPIQDGLLVAGVTNSPPNPSVPEVQLRNGAIECISCHEPHRQDLDAITRKFLVGSNVGGRLCLACHQQSLANNYWNLASHNTSAKTTPTVPASSWAGYGTVAGDSCMACHATHSATVNQRLLRAQEENTCFLCHGSSNTIASYNIQAEFNKVGSVAGVIKYAHPTVAVTPSVHDPAELPPPINGYPRATAPAMPETSPGQPRHAECVDCHNPHAANATGAAAIPPAVPSNMNSVTGVSGTATDGRTPVTPAAYEYQICFVCHGDSANKPQNTSYSDYGRTVFRQTYATVSDPFNERLDFASTASRHNVTQARAAISVPSLRNYILNLDGSTGRFLGSGTYIYCADCHNNDQARGSKGPGPNGPHGSIWSHLLERRYDVEGPPSVPGANDGQTVNSGTVAPGIATTNYALCDKCHDVAALLTDATFKHSVHVIGAGASCSTCHAGHGIQQQVATNGNTNNRLLDPDTKIVGPVPSGTYAGWLVMNTNTRTCYLQCHGTTHTGSTY
;
A
#
# COMPACT_ATOMS: atom_id res chain seq x y z
N MET A 1 13.34 19.56 -36.12
CA MET A 1 12.52 19.34 -34.91
C MET A 1 13.20 18.30 -34.04
N THR A 2 13.28 18.56 -32.74
CA THR A 2 13.89 17.64 -31.76
C THR A 2 12.78 17.14 -30.85
N TYR A 3 12.55 15.83 -30.82
CA TYR A 3 11.51 15.23 -29.97
C TYR A 3 12.05 14.96 -28.57
N GLN A 4 11.24 15.26 -27.55
CA GLN A 4 11.45 14.81 -26.17
C GLN A 4 10.78 13.44 -26.03
N VAL A 5 11.57 12.38 -25.93
CA VAL A 5 11.06 11.01 -25.92
C VAL A 5 10.84 10.48 -24.51
N TYR A 6 9.83 9.63 -24.34
CA TYR A 6 9.54 8.95 -23.09
C TYR A 6 10.79 8.36 -22.42
N SER A 7 10.86 8.53 -21.10
CA SER A 7 11.81 7.84 -20.23
C SER A 7 11.18 7.63 -18.86
N SER A 8 11.59 6.57 -18.17
CA SER A 8 11.21 6.33 -16.78
C SER A 8 12.26 5.50 -16.07
N THR A 9 12.24 5.51 -14.74
CA THR A 9 13.13 4.74 -13.87
C THR A 9 13.05 3.23 -14.06
N THR A 10 11.94 2.72 -14.60
CA THR A 10 11.72 1.30 -14.90
C THR A 10 11.96 0.95 -16.37
N MET A 11 12.36 1.92 -17.20
CA MET A 11 12.69 1.68 -18.61
C MET A 11 14.20 1.44 -18.79
N ASN A 12 14.56 0.19 -19.08
CA ASN A 12 15.95 -0.20 -19.30
C ASN A 12 16.41 -0.07 -20.76
N ALA A 13 15.48 -0.19 -21.71
CA ALA A 13 15.82 -0.08 -23.13
C ALA A 13 16.15 1.38 -23.50
N PRO A 14 17.25 1.64 -24.23
CA PRO A 14 17.58 2.99 -24.65
C PRO A 14 16.58 3.49 -25.70
N THR A 15 15.94 4.63 -25.44
CA THR A 15 15.08 5.30 -26.42
C THR A 15 15.92 6.19 -27.34
N GLY A 16 15.56 6.17 -28.63
CA GLY A 16 16.19 6.98 -29.67
C GLY A 16 15.25 8.05 -30.22
N VAL A 17 15.77 8.90 -31.09
CA VAL A 17 14.92 9.80 -31.89
C VAL A 17 14.02 8.99 -32.82
N PRO A 18 12.80 9.47 -33.13
CA PRO A 18 11.93 8.80 -34.10
C PRO A 18 12.65 8.40 -35.39
N THR A 19 12.53 7.12 -35.76
CA THR A 19 13.09 6.59 -37.01
C THR A 19 12.25 7.04 -38.21
N GLN A 20 12.70 6.71 -39.43
CA GLN A 20 11.99 7.06 -40.66
C GLN A 20 10.54 6.54 -40.68
N ALA A 21 10.30 5.31 -40.17
CA ALA A 21 8.98 4.71 -40.20
C ALA A 21 7.97 5.50 -39.36
N SER A 22 8.33 5.82 -38.11
CA SER A 22 7.45 6.57 -37.22
C SER A 22 7.38 8.07 -37.56
N LYS A 23 8.44 8.65 -38.16
CA LYS A 23 8.41 10.04 -38.67
C LYS A 23 7.35 10.28 -39.74
N LEU A 24 7.05 9.28 -40.57
CA LEU A 24 5.98 9.38 -41.56
C LEU A 24 4.60 9.45 -40.90
N CYS A 25 4.40 8.76 -39.78
CA CYS A 25 3.18 8.89 -38.99
C CYS A 25 3.13 10.25 -38.31
N LEU A 26 4.24 10.65 -37.67
CA LEU A 26 4.34 11.92 -36.96
C LEU A 26 4.07 13.11 -37.86
N SER A 27 4.45 13.08 -39.14
CA SER A 27 4.20 14.20 -40.05
C SER A 27 2.73 14.66 -40.06
N CYS A 28 1.79 13.76 -39.79
CA CYS A 28 0.37 14.10 -39.65
C CYS A 28 -0.11 14.23 -38.20
N HIS A 29 0.55 13.53 -37.25
CA HIS A 29 0.08 13.43 -35.86
C HIS A 29 0.70 14.45 -34.91
N ASP A 30 1.88 14.96 -35.25
CA ASP A 30 2.62 15.97 -34.47
C ASP A 30 2.23 17.40 -34.82
N GLY A 31 1.25 17.59 -35.71
CA GLY A 31 0.74 18.90 -36.10
C GLY A 31 1.71 19.71 -36.95
N THR A 32 2.83 19.14 -37.42
CA THR A 32 3.80 19.85 -38.27
C THR A 32 3.39 19.92 -39.73
N ILE A 33 2.57 18.97 -40.22
CA ILE A 33 1.95 19.01 -41.55
C ILE A 33 0.43 18.88 -41.39
N GLY A 34 -0.33 19.75 -42.06
CA GLY A 34 -1.79 19.65 -42.07
C GLY A 34 -2.25 18.43 -42.87
N LEU A 35 -3.19 17.65 -42.34
CA LEU A 35 -3.78 16.50 -43.04
C LEU A 35 -4.44 16.94 -44.35
N GLY A 36 -3.97 16.43 -45.50
CA GLY A 36 -4.43 16.89 -46.80
C GLY A 36 -3.65 18.08 -47.38
N GLN A 37 -2.63 18.60 -46.70
CA GLN A 37 -1.63 19.44 -47.35
C GLN A 37 -0.69 18.56 -48.17
N THR A 38 -0.91 18.51 -49.47
CA THR A 38 -0.07 17.75 -50.39
C THR A 38 0.86 18.67 -51.16
N VAL A 39 2.11 18.22 -51.39
CA VAL A 39 3.07 18.98 -52.19
C VAL A 39 2.60 19.14 -53.64
N GLY A 40 1.92 18.14 -54.20
CA GLY A 40 1.53 18.10 -55.61
C GLY A 40 0.21 18.79 -55.95
N ASN A 41 -0.76 18.75 -55.04
CA ASN A 41 -2.14 19.20 -55.33
C ASN A 41 -2.61 20.32 -54.38
N GLY A 42 -1.73 20.84 -53.51
CA GLY A 42 -2.12 21.77 -52.46
C GLY A 42 -3.00 21.10 -51.41
N ASN A 43 -3.88 21.87 -50.77
CA ASN A 43 -4.82 21.35 -49.77
C ASN A 43 -5.91 20.51 -50.46
N ILE A 44 -6.07 19.27 -50.01
CA ILE A 44 -7.17 18.38 -50.39
C ILE A 44 -8.15 18.20 -49.23
N ASN A 45 -9.43 18.10 -49.57
CA ASN A 45 -10.48 17.89 -48.59
C ASN A 45 -10.43 16.43 -48.10
N VAL A 46 -10.50 16.24 -46.78
CA VAL A 46 -10.56 14.91 -46.17
C VAL A 46 -11.91 14.74 -45.50
N ALA A 47 -12.63 13.69 -45.88
CA ALA A 47 -13.93 13.33 -45.33
C ALA A 47 -13.87 11.95 -44.66
N ASP A 48 -14.70 11.74 -43.65
CA ASP A 48 -14.96 10.40 -43.12
C ASP A 48 -15.76 9.55 -44.11
N THR A 49 -16.01 8.29 -43.75
CA THR A 49 -16.76 7.34 -44.58
C THR A 49 -18.23 7.71 -44.80
N SER A 50 -18.78 8.69 -44.07
CA SER A 50 -20.12 9.23 -44.27
C SER A 50 -20.13 10.44 -45.21
N GLY A 51 -18.97 10.87 -45.70
CA GLY A 51 -18.82 12.08 -46.51
C GLY A 51 -18.77 13.36 -45.67
N THR A 52 -18.74 13.24 -44.34
CA THR A 52 -18.59 14.38 -43.43
C THR A 52 -17.15 14.83 -43.45
N LEU A 53 -16.89 16.09 -43.78
CA LEU A 53 -15.55 16.66 -43.74
C LEU A 53 -15.02 16.59 -42.30
N LEU A 54 -13.79 16.08 -42.15
CA LEU A 54 -13.17 15.92 -40.85
C LEU A 54 -12.78 17.26 -40.20
N ASP A 55 -12.75 18.34 -40.99
CA ASP A 55 -12.64 19.73 -40.54
C ASP A 55 -13.83 20.54 -41.14
N PRO A 56 -14.64 21.26 -40.33
CA PRO A 56 -15.72 22.10 -40.83
C PRO A 56 -15.26 23.27 -41.72
N ASP A 57 -13.97 23.63 -41.73
CA ASP A 57 -13.39 24.70 -42.57
C ASP A 57 -12.86 24.19 -43.94
N THR A 58 -13.32 23.03 -44.39
CA THR A 58 -13.13 22.46 -45.74
C THR A 58 -11.74 21.96 -46.13
N SER A 59 -10.70 22.22 -45.34
CA SER A 59 -9.39 21.54 -45.40
C SER A 59 -8.85 21.42 -43.99
N PHE A 60 -8.09 20.37 -43.60
CA PHE A 60 -7.47 20.44 -42.27
C PHE A 60 -6.51 21.63 -42.25
N SER A 61 -6.90 22.61 -41.46
CA SER A 61 -6.14 23.83 -41.26
C SER A 61 -4.79 23.52 -40.59
N SER A 62 -3.77 24.36 -40.84
CA SER A 62 -2.53 24.40 -40.05
C SER A 62 -2.76 24.79 -38.57
N THR A 63 -4.02 24.97 -38.17
CA THR A 63 -4.47 25.22 -36.79
C THR A 63 -5.04 23.97 -36.11
N ALA A 64 -5.05 22.80 -36.78
CA ALA A 64 -5.44 21.55 -36.14
C ALA A 64 -4.46 21.22 -35.00
N SER A 65 -4.99 20.97 -33.81
CA SER A 65 -4.15 20.62 -32.66
C SER A 65 -3.54 19.23 -32.87
N PRO A 66 -2.23 19.07 -32.60
CA PRO A 66 -1.60 17.76 -32.69
C PRO A 66 -2.27 16.76 -31.73
N ASN A 67 -2.44 15.52 -32.19
CA ASN A 67 -2.98 14.44 -31.35
C ASN A 67 -1.87 13.62 -30.68
N LEU A 68 -0.60 13.86 -31.02
CA LEU A 68 0.62 13.34 -30.37
C LEU A 68 1.65 14.47 -30.24
N GLY A 69 2.55 14.40 -29.25
CA GLY A 69 3.64 15.37 -29.13
C GLY A 69 3.30 16.67 -28.38
N GLY A 70 2.16 16.71 -27.67
CA GLY A 70 1.73 17.90 -26.91
C GLY A 70 1.49 19.13 -27.78
N ALA A 71 1.26 20.29 -27.18
CA ALA A 71 0.97 21.54 -27.91
C ALA A 71 2.12 21.97 -28.85
N SER A 72 3.34 21.51 -28.59
CA SER A 72 4.53 21.78 -29.40
C SER A 72 4.73 20.80 -30.57
N GLY A 73 3.98 19.71 -30.63
CA GLY A 73 4.18 18.59 -31.56
C GLY A 73 5.41 17.73 -31.26
N SER A 74 6.27 18.11 -30.30
CA SER A 74 7.57 17.47 -30.08
C SER A 74 7.70 16.73 -28.75
N GLU A 75 6.72 16.83 -27.87
CA GLU A 75 6.73 16.28 -26.51
C GLU A 75 6.06 14.91 -26.45
N LEU A 76 6.85 13.85 -26.62
CA LEU A 76 6.40 12.45 -26.59
C LEU A 76 6.64 11.80 -25.21
N LEU A 77 6.73 12.61 -24.16
CA LEU A 77 7.05 12.14 -22.79
C LEU A 77 5.90 11.36 -22.14
N ASN A 78 4.68 11.51 -22.64
CA ASN A 78 3.46 10.85 -22.17
C ASN A 78 2.84 9.91 -23.21
N ASP A 79 3.64 9.48 -24.18
CA ASP A 79 3.26 8.50 -25.19
C ASP A 79 4.07 7.22 -25.00
N HIS A 80 3.46 6.09 -25.36
CA HIS A 80 4.15 4.80 -25.36
C HIS A 80 5.41 4.89 -26.21
N PRO A 81 6.59 4.52 -25.68
CA PRO A 81 7.83 4.66 -26.42
C PRO A 81 7.79 3.84 -27.71
N PHE A 82 8.43 4.38 -28.74
CA PHE A 82 8.63 3.76 -30.04
C PHE A 82 10.00 4.18 -30.60
N SER A 83 10.38 3.65 -31.76
CA SER A 83 11.70 3.84 -32.37
C SER A 83 12.85 3.36 -31.48
N PHE A 84 12.64 2.24 -30.78
CA PHE A 84 13.66 1.58 -29.98
C PHE A 84 13.59 0.06 -30.12
N ALA A 85 14.72 -0.61 -29.94
CA ALA A 85 14.77 -2.06 -29.86
C ALA A 85 14.44 -2.52 -28.44
N PRO A 86 13.45 -3.40 -28.24
CA PRO A 86 13.16 -3.94 -26.92
C PRO A 86 14.36 -4.77 -26.44
N ILE A 87 14.53 -4.84 -25.12
CA ILE A 87 15.53 -5.70 -24.50
C ILE A 87 14.82 -6.74 -23.64
N GLN A 88 15.37 -7.94 -23.58
CA GLN A 88 14.92 -8.94 -22.62
C GLN A 88 15.66 -8.73 -21.31
N ASP A 89 14.93 -8.39 -20.26
CA ASP A 89 15.42 -8.18 -18.89
C ASP A 89 14.93 -9.28 -17.92
N GLY A 90 14.23 -10.29 -18.44
CA GLY A 90 13.65 -11.37 -17.66
C GLY A 90 12.25 -11.06 -17.12
N LEU A 91 11.73 -9.85 -17.34
CA LEU A 91 10.38 -9.43 -16.95
C LEU A 91 9.41 -9.40 -18.14
N LEU A 92 9.88 -9.54 -19.37
CA LEU A 92 9.05 -9.55 -20.57
C LEU A 92 8.94 -10.96 -21.18
N VAL A 93 8.09 -11.10 -22.22
CA VAL A 93 7.99 -12.37 -22.98
C VAL A 93 9.38 -12.82 -23.46
N ALA A 94 9.64 -14.13 -23.42
CA ALA A 94 10.95 -14.67 -23.83
C ALA A 94 11.36 -14.23 -25.24
N GLY A 95 10.38 -14.12 -26.15
CA GLY A 95 10.58 -13.69 -27.52
C GLY A 95 10.51 -12.18 -27.75
N VAL A 96 10.66 -11.31 -26.75
CA VAL A 96 10.36 -9.87 -26.90
C VAL A 96 11.17 -9.19 -28.01
N THR A 97 12.33 -9.75 -28.37
CA THR A 97 13.21 -9.30 -29.45
C THR A 97 12.93 -9.97 -30.81
N ASN A 98 12.02 -10.94 -30.88
CA ASN A 98 11.60 -11.60 -32.11
C ASN A 98 10.54 -10.75 -32.85
N SER A 99 10.30 -11.08 -34.12
CA SER A 99 9.20 -10.51 -34.90
C SER A 99 8.37 -11.65 -35.51
N PRO A 100 7.14 -11.90 -35.03
CA PRO A 100 6.47 -11.23 -33.91
C PRO A 100 7.11 -11.55 -32.54
N PRO A 101 7.00 -10.65 -31.54
CA PRO A 101 7.48 -10.91 -30.17
C PRO A 101 6.79 -12.12 -29.50
N ASN A 102 5.49 -12.26 -29.74
CA ASN A 102 4.67 -13.40 -29.32
C ASN A 102 4.01 -14.04 -30.55
N PRO A 103 4.32 -15.30 -30.89
CA PRO A 103 3.69 -16.00 -32.02
C PRO A 103 2.17 -16.10 -31.97
N SER A 104 1.54 -15.94 -30.80
CA SER A 104 0.08 -15.94 -30.63
C SER A 104 -0.57 -14.59 -31.02
N VAL A 105 0.24 -13.56 -31.24
CA VAL A 105 -0.18 -12.23 -31.71
C VAL A 105 0.66 -11.85 -32.94
N PRO A 106 0.55 -12.60 -34.05
CA PRO A 106 1.46 -12.51 -35.18
C PRO A 106 1.38 -11.19 -35.98
N GLU A 107 0.31 -10.42 -35.79
CA GLU A 107 0.17 -9.09 -36.41
C GLU A 107 1.07 -8.02 -35.78
N VAL A 108 1.50 -8.19 -34.52
CA VAL A 108 2.43 -7.26 -33.88
C VAL A 108 3.85 -7.61 -34.31
N GLN A 109 4.41 -6.79 -35.19
CA GLN A 109 5.72 -7.03 -35.78
C GLN A 109 6.71 -5.93 -35.39
N LEU A 110 7.90 -6.34 -34.98
CA LEU A 110 9.04 -5.42 -34.89
C LEU A 110 9.52 -5.10 -36.30
N ARG A 111 9.80 -3.82 -36.56
CA ARG A 111 10.30 -3.33 -37.85
C ARG A 111 11.79 -3.06 -37.70
N ASN A 112 12.62 -3.79 -38.46
CA ASN A 112 14.07 -3.75 -38.31
C ASN A 112 14.54 -3.98 -36.85
N GLY A 113 13.83 -4.85 -36.12
CA GLY A 113 14.11 -5.13 -34.71
C GLY A 113 13.64 -4.06 -33.72
N ALA A 114 12.95 -3.02 -34.16
CA ALA A 114 12.42 -1.95 -33.31
C ALA A 114 10.89 -1.96 -33.22
N ILE A 115 10.37 -1.46 -32.10
CA ILE A 115 8.95 -1.10 -31.95
C ILE A 115 8.73 0.22 -32.68
N GLU A 116 7.78 0.26 -33.61
CA GLU A 116 7.41 1.47 -34.37
C GLU A 116 5.90 1.71 -34.30
N CYS A 117 5.40 2.85 -34.78
CA CYS A 117 3.94 3.09 -34.87
C CYS A 117 3.22 1.92 -35.57
N ILE A 118 3.81 1.41 -36.65
CA ILE A 118 3.27 0.30 -37.45
C ILE A 118 3.50 -1.11 -36.84
N SER A 119 4.02 -1.18 -35.61
CA SER A 119 3.96 -2.40 -34.80
C SER A 119 2.60 -2.58 -34.15
N CYS A 120 1.87 -1.49 -33.89
CA CYS A 120 0.55 -1.48 -33.27
C CYS A 120 -0.55 -0.97 -34.21
N HIS A 121 -0.19 -0.13 -35.20
CA HIS A 121 -1.12 0.47 -36.14
C HIS A 121 -1.00 -0.04 -37.57
N GLU A 122 -2.14 -0.20 -38.24
CA GLU A 122 -2.26 -0.43 -39.68
C GLU A 122 -2.99 0.77 -40.31
N PRO A 123 -2.25 1.74 -40.88
CA PRO A 123 -2.83 3.00 -41.37
C PRO A 123 -3.81 2.82 -42.54
N HIS A 124 -3.82 1.66 -43.20
CA HIS A 124 -4.70 1.41 -44.35
C HIS A 124 -5.99 0.66 -44.00
N ARG A 125 -6.13 0.13 -42.77
CA ARG A 125 -7.25 -0.73 -42.38
C ARG A 125 -7.72 -0.47 -40.95
N GLN A 126 -8.68 0.45 -40.81
CA GLN A 126 -9.30 0.74 -39.50
C GLN A 126 -10.18 -0.39 -38.97
N ASP A 127 -10.69 -1.27 -39.82
CA ASP A 127 -11.66 -2.31 -39.50
C ASP A 127 -11.07 -3.58 -38.86
N LEU A 128 -9.73 -3.68 -38.78
CA LEU A 128 -9.03 -4.81 -38.13
C LEU A 128 -9.32 -4.89 -36.63
N ASP A 129 -9.60 -3.76 -35.99
CA ASP A 129 -10.33 -3.74 -34.73
C ASP A 129 -11.73 -3.18 -34.95
N ALA A 130 -12.70 -4.10 -35.01
CA ALA A 130 -14.09 -3.77 -35.33
C ALA A 130 -14.76 -2.85 -34.29
N ILE A 131 -14.22 -2.76 -33.07
CA ILE A 131 -14.81 -2.00 -31.96
C ILE A 131 -14.31 -0.56 -31.95
N THR A 132 -13.01 -0.35 -31.76
CA THR A 132 -12.49 1.03 -31.59
C THR A 132 -12.17 1.72 -32.90
N ARG A 133 -11.90 0.94 -33.96
CA ARG A 133 -11.51 1.42 -35.30
C ARG A 133 -10.35 2.43 -35.30
N LYS A 134 -9.42 2.30 -34.34
CA LYS A 134 -8.25 3.18 -34.19
C LYS A 134 -7.05 2.76 -35.05
N PHE A 135 -7.31 2.20 -36.24
CA PHE A 135 -6.26 1.70 -37.14
C PHE A 135 -5.29 0.75 -36.45
N LEU A 136 -5.79 -0.17 -35.61
CA LEU A 136 -4.94 -1.15 -34.93
C LEU A 136 -4.62 -2.31 -35.87
N VAL A 137 -3.46 -2.96 -35.72
CA VAL A 137 -3.06 -4.13 -36.52
C VAL A 137 -3.96 -5.36 -36.30
N GLY A 138 -4.81 -5.33 -35.29
CA GLY A 138 -5.80 -6.34 -34.95
C GLY A 138 -6.64 -5.93 -33.74
N SER A 139 -7.57 -6.78 -33.33
CA SER A 139 -8.37 -6.52 -32.12
C SER A 139 -7.50 -6.42 -30.87
N ASN A 140 -7.74 -5.38 -30.07
CA ASN A 140 -7.06 -5.16 -28.79
C ASN A 140 -7.99 -5.32 -27.57
N VAL A 141 -9.13 -6.01 -27.75
CA VAL A 141 -9.96 -6.49 -26.63
C VAL A 141 -9.07 -7.30 -25.68
N GLY A 142 -9.17 -7.05 -24.38
CA GLY A 142 -8.35 -7.74 -23.39
C GLY A 142 -6.89 -7.29 -23.35
N GLY A 143 -6.53 -6.19 -24.03
CA GLY A 143 -5.15 -5.70 -24.10
C GLY A 143 -4.25 -6.62 -24.93
N ARG A 144 -4.83 -7.36 -25.89
CA ARG A 144 -4.15 -8.39 -26.67
C ARG A 144 -2.87 -7.92 -27.36
N LEU A 145 -2.84 -6.70 -27.90
CA LEU A 145 -1.64 -6.13 -28.54
C LEU A 145 -0.56 -5.78 -27.50
N CYS A 146 -0.96 -5.29 -26.32
CA CYS A 146 -0.04 -5.02 -25.21
C CYS A 146 0.66 -6.31 -24.76
N LEU A 147 -0.13 -7.38 -24.64
CA LEU A 147 0.34 -8.73 -24.28
C LEU A 147 1.19 -9.40 -25.38
N ALA A 148 1.44 -8.77 -26.53
CA ALA A 148 2.46 -9.24 -27.45
C ALA A 148 3.87 -9.08 -26.85
N CYS A 149 4.09 -8.04 -26.04
CA CYS A 149 5.38 -7.75 -25.40
C CYS A 149 5.29 -7.77 -23.87
N HIS A 150 4.25 -7.18 -23.29
CA HIS A 150 4.04 -6.99 -21.85
C HIS A 150 3.37 -8.20 -21.19
N GLN A 151 3.92 -9.39 -21.37
CA GLN A 151 3.60 -10.50 -20.48
C GLN A 151 4.75 -10.60 -19.49
N GLN A 152 4.42 -10.44 -18.20
CA GLN A 152 5.41 -10.74 -17.16
C GLN A 152 5.85 -12.18 -17.34
N SER A 153 7.16 -12.39 -17.48
CA SER A 153 7.72 -13.62 -18.03
C SER A 153 7.23 -14.89 -17.30
N LEU A 154 7.29 -16.00 -18.05
CA LEU A 154 6.68 -17.33 -17.86
C LEU A 154 6.85 -18.03 -16.49
N ALA A 155 7.52 -17.43 -15.50
CA ALA A 155 7.48 -17.94 -14.14
C ALA A 155 6.14 -17.64 -13.46
N ASN A 156 5.54 -16.46 -13.67
CA ASN A 156 4.24 -16.09 -13.11
C ASN A 156 3.54 -15.00 -13.95
N ASN A 157 2.63 -15.38 -14.86
CA ASN A 157 1.72 -14.43 -15.48
C ASN A 157 0.63 -14.01 -14.47
N TYR A 158 0.96 -13.05 -13.61
CA TYR A 158 0.07 -12.59 -12.54
C TYR A 158 -1.25 -12.03 -13.09
N TRP A 159 -1.21 -11.38 -14.26
CA TRP A 159 -2.37 -10.74 -14.88
C TRP A 159 -3.49 -11.74 -15.15
N ASN A 160 -3.15 -12.94 -15.62
CA ASN A 160 -4.15 -13.98 -15.88
C ASN A 160 -4.94 -14.39 -14.63
N LEU A 161 -4.37 -14.18 -13.44
CA LEU A 161 -4.99 -14.51 -12.16
C LEU A 161 -5.65 -13.31 -11.50
N ALA A 162 -5.50 -12.09 -12.02
CA ALA A 162 -6.04 -10.89 -11.40
C ALA A 162 -7.54 -10.73 -11.65
N SER A 163 -8.26 -10.22 -10.64
CA SER A 163 -9.70 -9.97 -10.78
C SER A 163 -10.02 -8.92 -11.85
N HIS A 164 -9.09 -8.01 -12.14
CA HIS A 164 -9.23 -7.00 -13.20
C HIS A 164 -9.30 -7.63 -14.60
N ASN A 165 -8.52 -8.69 -14.85
CA ASN A 165 -8.46 -9.37 -16.15
C ASN A 165 -9.77 -10.05 -16.55
N THR A 166 -10.62 -10.41 -15.57
CA THR A 166 -11.90 -11.08 -15.81
C THR A 166 -13.11 -10.24 -15.40
N SER A 167 -12.92 -8.99 -15.00
CA SER A 167 -13.99 -8.13 -14.51
C SER A 167 -14.94 -7.70 -15.63
N ALA A 168 -16.18 -8.20 -15.56
CA ALA A 168 -17.28 -7.81 -16.45
C ALA A 168 -17.91 -6.44 -16.07
N LYS A 169 -17.34 -5.72 -15.10
CA LYS A 169 -17.84 -4.40 -14.72
C LYS A 169 -17.60 -3.40 -15.84
N THR A 170 -18.59 -2.58 -16.14
CA THR A 170 -18.51 -1.51 -17.13
C THR A 170 -17.48 -0.48 -16.71
N THR A 171 -16.63 -0.01 -17.64
CA THR A 171 -15.70 1.10 -17.36
C THR A 171 -16.45 2.42 -17.16
N PRO A 172 -15.90 3.38 -16.38
CA PRO A 172 -16.54 4.67 -16.16
C PRO A 172 -16.90 5.37 -17.47
N THR A 173 -18.07 6.01 -17.51
CA THR A 173 -18.46 6.83 -18.67
C THR A 173 -17.93 8.26 -18.59
N VAL A 174 -17.29 8.64 -17.48
CA VAL A 174 -16.73 9.98 -17.30
C VAL A 174 -15.29 9.88 -16.77
N PRO A 175 -14.32 10.50 -17.45
CA PRO A 175 -14.44 11.07 -18.80
C PRO A 175 -14.53 9.94 -19.85
N ALA A 176 -15.56 9.94 -20.71
CA ALA A 176 -15.76 8.90 -21.75
C ALA A 176 -14.57 8.79 -22.72
N SER A 177 -13.91 9.92 -23.01
CA SER A 177 -12.73 10.02 -23.88
C SER A 177 -11.48 9.37 -23.28
N SER A 178 -11.53 8.95 -22.01
CA SER A 178 -10.39 8.41 -21.28
C SER A 178 -10.37 6.88 -21.20
N TRP A 179 -11.13 6.15 -22.03
CA TRP A 179 -11.19 4.68 -21.98
C TRP A 179 -10.91 4.05 -23.34
N ALA A 180 -10.53 2.77 -23.37
CA ALA A 180 -10.13 2.13 -24.61
C ALA A 180 -11.31 1.97 -25.58
N GLY A 181 -12.51 1.73 -25.03
CA GLY A 181 -13.77 1.67 -25.77
C GLY A 181 -14.36 0.27 -25.87
N TYR A 182 -13.83 -0.71 -25.13
CA TYR A 182 -14.32 -2.10 -25.11
C TYR A 182 -15.39 -2.34 -24.03
N GLY A 183 -15.70 -1.32 -23.23
CA GLY A 183 -16.93 -1.23 -22.43
C GLY A 183 -16.91 -1.99 -21.11
N THR A 184 -15.85 -2.73 -20.78
CA THR A 184 -15.67 -3.40 -19.48
C THR A 184 -14.23 -3.29 -19.02
N VAL A 185 -13.98 -3.44 -17.71
CA VAL A 185 -12.62 -3.44 -17.14
C VAL A 185 -11.77 -4.55 -17.77
N ALA A 186 -12.31 -5.75 -17.96
CA ALA A 186 -11.61 -6.83 -18.67
C ALA A 186 -11.40 -6.52 -20.16
N GLY A 187 -12.39 -5.92 -20.83
CA GLY A 187 -12.29 -5.52 -22.23
C GLY A 187 -11.20 -4.47 -22.47
N ASP A 188 -11.18 -3.43 -21.64
CA ASP A 188 -10.17 -2.35 -21.68
C ASP A 188 -8.81 -2.83 -21.14
N SER A 189 -8.79 -3.80 -20.21
CA SER A 189 -7.61 -4.51 -19.71
C SER A 189 -6.52 -3.55 -19.22
N CYS A 190 -5.28 -3.63 -19.75
CA CYS A 190 -4.18 -2.73 -19.43
C CYS A 190 -4.58 -1.25 -19.59
N MET A 191 -5.41 -0.95 -20.58
CA MET A 191 -5.88 0.41 -20.86
C MET A 191 -7.01 0.84 -19.92
N ALA A 192 -7.43 0.03 -18.95
CA ALA A 192 -8.26 0.53 -17.85
C ALA A 192 -7.44 1.45 -16.92
N CYS A 193 -6.14 1.21 -16.79
CA CYS A 193 -5.26 2.01 -15.92
C CYS A 193 -4.23 2.85 -16.70
N HIS A 194 -3.73 2.31 -17.81
CA HIS A 194 -2.72 2.96 -18.65
C HIS A 194 -3.33 3.74 -19.81
N ALA A 195 -2.76 4.89 -20.16
CA ALA A 195 -3.01 5.66 -21.36
C ALA A 195 -1.84 5.50 -22.33
N THR A 196 -2.06 4.84 -23.48
CA THR A 196 -0.98 4.60 -24.45
C THR A 196 -0.45 5.86 -25.12
N HIS A 197 -1.29 6.90 -25.20
CA HIS A 197 -0.95 8.20 -25.76
C HIS A 197 -1.52 9.31 -24.91
N SER A 198 -0.82 10.44 -24.85
CA SER A 198 -1.24 11.64 -24.12
C SER A 198 -1.66 11.36 -22.66
N ALA A 199 -0.89 10.51 -21.95
CA ALA A 199 -1.14 10.25 -20.54
C ALA A 199 -1.07 11.56 -19.72
N THR A 200 -1.91 11.66 -18.67
CA THR A 200 -1.92 12.84 -17.79
C THR A 200 -0.64 12.93 -16.96
N VAL A 201 -0.02 11.78 -16.68
CA VAL A 201 1.30 11.69 -16.05
C VAL A 201 2.24 10.90 -16.95
N ASN A 202 3.47 11.40 -17.10
CA ASN A 202 4.48 10.74 -17.92
C ASN A 202 4.85 9.39 -17.31
N GLN A 203 5.01 9.33 -15.99
CA GLN A 203 5.48 8.14 -15.29
C GLN A 203 4.55 6.93 -15.54
N ARG A 204 5.10 5.89 -16.20
CA ARG A 204 4.43 4.60 -16.47
C ARG A 204 3.11 4.72 -17.23
N LEU A 205 2.87 5.88 -17.84
CA LEU A 205 1.72 6.18 -18.68
C LEU A 205 0.39 5.90 -17.99
N LEU A 206 0.26 6.26 -16.71
CA LEU A 206 -1.01 6.15 -16.00
C LEU A 206 -2.00 7.23 -16.47
N ARG A 207 -3.29 6.89 -16.43
CA ARG A 207 -4.36 7.82 -16.84
C ARG A 207 -4.45 9.08 -15.98
N ALA A 208 -4.04 8.98 -14.72
CA ALA A 208 -3.93 10.08 -13.77
C ALA A 208 -2.76 9.81 -12.81
N GLN A 209 -2.59 10.65 -11.79
CA GLN A 209 -1.79 10.28 -10.62
C GLN A 209 -2.24 8.91 -10.08
N GLU A 210 -1.34 8.17 -9.42
CA GLU A 210 -1.54 6.76 -9.11
C GLU A 210 -2.87 6.46 -8.41
N GLU A 211 -3.11 7.13 -7.28
CA GLU A 211 -4.29 6.99 -6.44
C GLU A 211 -5.54 7.43 -7.22
N ASN A 212 -5.43 8.51 -7.98
CA ASN A 212 -6.51 9.00 -8.83
C ASN A 212 -6.88 7.99 -9.93
N THR A 213 -5.91 7.24 -10.46
CA THR A 213 -6.16 6.16 -11.42
C THR A 213 -6.98 5.04 -10.78
N CYS A 214 -6.63 4.64 -9.55
CA CYS A 214 -7.40 3.66 -8.79
C CYS A 214 -8.81 4.17 -8.42
N PHE A 215 -8.93 5.44 -8.02
CA PHE A 215 -10.20 6.04 -7.59
C PHE A 215 -11.23 6.21 -8.70
N LEU A 216 -10.84 6.13 -9.98
CA LEU A 216 -11.79 6.07 -11.09
C LEU A 216 -12.79 4.90 -10.95
N CYS A 217 -12.38 3.82 -10.27
CA CYS A 217 -13.23 2.63 -10.04
C CYS A 217 -13.45 2.33 -8.55
N HIS A 218 -12.50 2.69 -7.68
CA HIS A 218 -12.49 2.39 -6.24
C HIS A 218 -12.81 3.60 -5.34
N GLY A 219 -13.15 4.75 -5.94
CA GLY A 219 -13.49 6.00 -5.24
C GLY A 219 -14.98 6.34 -5.27
N SER A 220 -15.30 7.59 -4.92
CA SER A 220 -16.68 8.08 -4.82
C SER A 220 -17.33 8.43 -6.16
N SER A 221 -16.52 8.63 -7.20
CA SER A 221 -16.95 9.17 -8.50
C SER A 221 -17.54 8.13 -9.44
N ASN A 222 -17.32 6.83 -9.21
CA ASN A 222 -17.93 5.76 -10.00
C ASN A 222 -18.01 4.44 -9.22
N THR A 223 -19.21 3.99 -8.88
CA THR A 223 -19.48 2.82 -8.03
C THR A 223 -19.32 1.49 -8.77
N ILE A 224 -18.22 1.32 -9.50
CA ILE A 224 -17.84 0.04 -10.11
C ILE A 224 -17.48 -0.96 -9.02
N ALA A 225 -16.67 -0.51 -8.05
CA ALA A 225 -16.33 -1.28 -6.86
C ALA A 225 -17.47 -1.23 -5.83
N SER A 226 -17.58 -2.30 -5.03
CA SER A 226 -18.58 -2.41 -3.97
C SER A 226 -18.34 -1.49 -2.77
N TYR A 227 -17.17 -0.87 -2.67
CA TYR A 227 -16.75 -0.04 -1.54
C TYR A 227 -15.97 1.17 -2.04
N ASN A 228 -16.18 2.31 -1.39
CA ASN A 228 -15.48 3.55 -1.67
C ASN A 228 -14.24 3.65 -0.77
N ILE A 229 -13.09 3.22 -1.29
CA ILE A 229 -11.82 3.26 -0.55
C ILE A 229 -11.33 4.70 -0.36
N GLN A 230 -11.62 5.59 -1.32
CA GLN A 230 -11.21 6.99 -1.25
C GLN A 230 -11.77 7.71 -0.02
N ALA A 231 -12.99 7.39 0.40
CA ALA A 231 -13.60 7.96 1.61
C ALA A 231 -12.85 7.58 2.89
N GLU A 232 -12.21 6.40 2.93
CA GLU A 232 -11.51 5.92 4.11
C GLU A 232 -10.31 6.81 4.46
N PHE A 233 -9.59 7.29 3.44
CA PHE A 233 -8.47 8.21 3.63
C PHE A 233 -8.88 9.62 4.12
N ASN A 234 -10.18 9.92 4.10
CA ASN A 234 -10.77 11.18 4.55
C ASN A 234 -11.49 11.06 5.91
N LYS A 235 -11.44 9.88 6.56
CA LYS A 235 -12.00 9.72 7.91
C LYS A 235 -11.30 10.68 8.88
N VAL A 236 -12.12 11.43 9.61
CA VAL A 236 -11.68 12.28 10.72
C VAL A 236 -11.64 11.42 11.99
N GLY A 237 -10.59 11.59 12.78
CA GLY A 237 -10.39 10.83 14.00
C GLY A 237 -11.46 11.10 15.07
N SER A 238 -11.68 10.14 15.97
CA SER A 238 -12.58 10.25 17.13
C SER A 238 -12.10 11.26 18.18
N VAL A 239 -10.83 11.69 18.09
CA VAL A 239 -10.22 12.69 18.98
C VAL A 239 -10.31 14.06 18.32
N ALA A 240 -10.96 15.01 18.99
CA ALA A 240 -11.10 16.38 18.48
C ALA A 240 -9.74 17.02 18.19
N GLY A 241 -9.60 17.62 17.00
CA GLY A 241 -8.37 18.25 16.54
C GLY A 241 -7.38 17.30 15.85
N VAL A 242 -7.62 15.98 15.86
CA VAL A 242 -6.81 15.02 15.11
C VAL A 242 -7.44 14.79 13.74
N ILE A 243 -6.71 15.18 12.70
CA ILE A 243 -7.27 15.33 11.35
C ILE A 243 -7.23 14.06 10.51
N LYS A 244 -6.36 13.07 10.82
CA LYS A 244 -6.20 11.89 9.95
C LYS A 244 -5.53 10.68 10.62
N TYR A 245 -6.29 9.59 10.81
CA TYR A 245 -5.70 8.27 11.05
C TYR A 245 -5.81 7.44 9.77
N ALA A 246 -4.88 7.67 8.85
CA ALA A 246 -4.80 7.00 7.55
C ALA A 246 -3.35 6.89 7.09
N HIS A 247 -3.02 5.90 6.25
CA HIS A 247 -1.74 5.91 5.56
C HIS A 247 -1.65 7.13 4.62
N PRO A 248 -0.44 7.71 4.42
CA PRO A 248 -0.26 8.99 3.72
C PRO A 248 -0.37 8.89 2.19
N THR A 249 -1.19 7.99 1.66
CA THR A 249 -1.40 7.74 0.23
C THR A 249 -1.88 8.99 -0.48
N VAL A 250 -3.01 9.55 -0.08
CA VAL A 250 -3.56 10.75 -0.73
C VAL A 250 -2.95 12.08 -0.26
N ALA A 251 -1.98 12.03 0.67
CA ALA A 251 -1.42 13.25 1.30
C ALA A 251 -0.16 13.77 0.61
N VAL A 252 0.47 12.95 -0.23
CA VAL A 252 1.73 13.26 -0.90
C VAL A 252 1.48 13.29 -2.42
N THR A 253 1.11 14.46 -2.94
CA THR A 253 0.86 14.63 -4.39
C THR A 253 1.78 15.73 -4.95
N PRO A 254 2.50 15.50 -6.07
CA PRO A 254 2.55 14.25 -6.85
C PRO A 254 3.23 13.11 -6.07
N SER A 255 2.82 11.88 -6.39
CA SER A 255 3.38 10.66 -5.79
C SER A 255 4.91 10.70 -5.81
N VAL A 256 5.52 10.34 -4.69
CA VAL A 256 6.97 10.19 -4.57
C VAL A 256 7.41 8.72 -4.67
N HIS A 257 6.46 7.78 -4.80
CA HIS A 257 6.76 6.37 -5.02
C HIS A 257 7.40 6.16 -6.38
N ASP A 258 8.46 5.38 -6.39
CA ASP A 258 9.07 4.90 -7.61
C ASP A 258 9.20 3.37 -7.55
N PRO A 259 8.65 2.61 -8.51
CA PRO A 259 8.79 1.16 -8.51
C PRO A 259 10.24 0.66 -8.59
N ALA A 260 11.19 1.55 -8.89
CA ALA A 260 12.62 1.28 -8.83
C ALA A 260 13.22 1.45 -7.41
N GLU A 261 12.44 1.78 -6.38
CA GLU A 261 12.90 1.98 -4.99
C GLU A 261 13.27 0.69 -4.25
N LEU A 262 13.61 -0.35 -5.02
CA LEU A 262 13.81 -1.69 -4.52
C LEU A 262 15.12 -1.78 -3.70
N PRO A 263 15.16 -2.61 -2.65
CA PRO A 263 16.36 -2.88 -1.87
C PRO A 263 17.52 -3.36 -2.77
N PRO A 264 18.68 -2.68 -2.77
CA PRO A 264 19.87 -3.18 -3.45
C PRO A 264 20.40 -4.47 -2.79
N PRO A 265 21.06 -5.39 -3.54
CA PRO A 265 21.27 -5.36 -4.98
C PRO A 265 20.17 -6.12 -5.73
N ILE A 266 19.63 -5.51 -6.79
CA ILE A 266 18.99 -6.27 -7.86
C ILE A 266 19.96 -6.33 -9.03
N ASN A 267 20.35 -7.55 -9.40
CA ASN A 267 21.18 -7.80 -10.56
C ASN A 267 20.41 -7.31 -11.80
N GLY A 268 20.92 -6.28 -12.50
CA GLY A 268 20.27 -5.69 -13.68
C GLY A 268 19.58 -4.34 -13.46
N TYR A 269 19.52 -3.81 -12.23
CA TYR A 269 19.06 -2.43 -11.95
C TYR A 269 20.19 -1.57 -11.36
N PRO A 270 21.20 -1.19 -12.15
CA PRO A 270 22.32 -0.39 -11.66
C PRO A 270 21.93 1.10 -11.76
N ARG A 271 21.20 1.62 -10.78
CA ARG A 271 21.08 3.08 -10.65
C ARG A 271 21.45 3.53 -9.25
N ALA A 272 22.67 4.07 -9.12
CA ALA A 272 23.21 4.67 -7.90
C ALA A 272 22.43 5.88 -7.38
N THR A 273 21.40 6.33 -8.11
CA THR A 273 20.57 7.51 -7.81
C THR A 273 19.09 7.18 -7.57
N ALA A 274 18.66 5.92 -7.63
CA ALA A 274 17.31 5.56 -7.22
C ALA A 274 17.20 5.68 -5.68
N PRO A 275 16.09 6.22 -5.13
CA PRO A 275 15.82 6.06 -3.70
C PRO A 275 15.81 4.56 -3.39
N ALA A 276 16.30 4.14 -2.24
CA ALA A 276 16.35 2.73 -1.86
C ALA A 276 15.47 2.51 -0.64
N MET A 277 14.61 1.49 -0.70
CA MET A 277 13.89 0.98 0.45
C MET A 277 14.68 -0.15 1.14
N PRO A 278 14.66 -0.24 2.48
CA PRO A 278 14.05 0.72 3.42
C PRO A 278 14.77 2.07 3.38
N GLU A 279 14.06 3.18 3.65
CA GLU A 279 14.64 4.52 3.62
C GLU A 279 15.90 4.60 4.46
N THR A 280 16.94 5.25 3.96
CA THR A 280 18.25 5.34 4.64
C THR A 280 18.46 6.67 5.36
N SER A 281 17.55 7.64 5.19
CA SER A 281 17.62 8.96 5.81
C SER A 281 16.33 9.32 6.56
N PRO A 282 16.40 9.80 7.82
CA PRO A 282 15.23 10.26 8.57
C PRO A 282 14.52 11.49 7.98
N GLY A 283 15.16 12.20 7.05
CA GLY A 283 14.60 13.40 6.41
C GLY A 283 13.83 13.13 5.13
N GLN A 284 13.75 11.88 4.67
CA GLN A 284 12.94 11.56 3.49
C GLN A 284 11.44 11.76 3.79
N PRO A 285 10.63 12.28 2.85
CA PRO A 285 9.19 12.35 3.05
C PRO A 285 8.59 10.96 3.22
N ARG A 286 7.82 10.75 4.30
CA ARG A 286 7.04 9.51 4.47
C ARG A 286 5.96 9.44 3.40
N HIS A 287 5.88 8.32 2.72
CA HIS A 287 4.86 8.05 1.71
C HIS A 287 4.44 6.58 1.77
N ALA A 288 3.28 6.29 1.19
CA ALA A 288 2.79 4.93 1.00
C ALA A 288 1.69 5.00 -0.05
N GLU A 289 1.86 4.30 -1.16
CA GLU A 289 0.94 4.29 -2.29
C GLU A 289 0.11 3.02 -2.37
N CYS A 290 -0.84 2.98 -3.31
CA CYS A 290 -1.62 1.79 -3.56
C CYS A 290 -0.73 0.62 -3.97
N VAL A 291 0.27 0.86 -4.82
CA VAL A 291 1.16 -0.21 -5.32
C VAL A 291 2.18 -0.72 -4.31
N ASP A 292 2.44 0.03 -3.23
CA ASP A 292 3.31 -0.43 -2.12
C ASP A 292 2.69 -1.61 -1.37
N CYS A 293 1.36 -1.70 -1.36
CA CYS A 293 0.61 -2.75 -0.67
C CYS A 293 -0.12 -3.70 -1.62
N HIS A 294 -0.37 -3.28 -2.86
CA HIS A 294 -1.14 -4.04 -3.84
C HIS A 294 -0.37 -4.19 -5.14
N ASN A 295 -0.30 -5.41 -5.69
CA ASN A 295 0.09 -5.55 -7.08
C ASN A 295 -1.17 -5.46 -7.96
N PRO A 296 -1.43 -4.36 -8.70
CA PRO A 296 -2.65 -4.22 -9.50
C PRO A 296 -2.75 -5.27 -10.62
N HIS A 297 -1.62 -5.86 -11.03
CA HIS A 297 -1.55 -6.95 -11.99
C HIS A 297 -1.80 -8.33 -11.39
N ALA A 298 -1.98 -8.45 -10.06
CA ALA A 298 -2.17 -9.74 -9.38
C ALA A 298 -3.31 -9.71 -8.34
N ALA A 299 -3.76 -8.50 -7.96
CA ALA A 299 -4.71 -8.29 -6.89
C ALA A 299 -6.06 -8.92 -7.23
N ASN A 300 -6.62 -9.58 -6.22
CA ASN A 300 -7.91 -10.23 -6.30
C ASN A 300 -8.86 -9.71 -5.23
N ALA A 301 -10.16 -9.88 -5.48
CA ALA A 301 -11.15 -9.72 -4.43
C ALA A 301 -10.75 -10.57 -3.21
N THR A 302 -10.98 -10.04 -2.00
CA THR A 302 -10.75 -10.78 -0.76
C THR A 302 -11.67 -12.02 -0.76
N GLY A 303 -11.10 -13.20 -1.01
CA GLY A 303 -11.79 -14.48 -0.96
C GLY A 303 -11.69 -15.13 0.42
N ALA A 304 -12.13 -16.38 0.55
CA ALA A 304 -11.79 -17.20 1.72
C ALA A 304 -10.32 -17.70 1.62
N ALA A 305 -9.68 -17.93 2.78
CA ALA A 305 -8.53 -18.83 2.97
C ALA A 305 -7.08 -18.29 2.95
N ALA A 306 -6.83 -16.99 3.13
CA ALA A 306 -5.51 -16.60 3.65
C ALA A 306 -5.54 -16.74 5.19
N ILE A 307 -4.73 -17.66 5.70
CA ILE A 307 -4.51 -17.82 7.15
C ILE A 307 -3.19 -17.12 7.46
N PRO A 308 -3.13 -16.29 8.51
CA PRO A 308 -1.88 -15.68 8.92
C PRO A 308 -0.76 -16.72 9.04
N PRO A 309 0.47 -16.39 8.61
CA PRO A 309 0.90 -15.07 8.19
C PRO A 309 0.85 -14.83 6.66
N ALA A 310 0.33 -15.78 5.87
CA ALA A 310 0.36 -15.73 4.41
C ALA A 310 -0.33 -14.48 3.84
N VAL A 311 0.20 -13.90 2.75
CA VAL A 311 -0.41 -12.72 2.11
C VAL A 311 -1.87 -12.99 1.70
N PRO A 312 -2.80 -12.05 1.96
CA PRO A 312 -4.17 -12.18 1.50
C PRO A 312 -4.29 -11.92 -0.01
N SER A 313 -5.37 -12.40 -0.64
CA SER A 313 -5.54 -12.36 -2.11
C SER A 313 -5.54 -10.95 -2.72
N ASN A 314 -5.90 -9.93 -1.94
CA ASN A 314 -5.82 -8.52 -2.35
C ASN A 314 -4.39 -7.97 -2.36
N MET A 315 -3.45 -8.61 -1.66
CA MET A 315 -2.01 -8.25 -1.61
C MET A 315 -1.16 -9.34 -2.28
N ASN A 316 -1.76 -10.11 -3.19
CA ASN A 316 -1.05 -11.18 -3.87
C ASN A 316 0.08 -10.61 -4.74
N SER A 317 1.21 -11.33 -4.76
CA SER A 317 2.33 -11.04 -5.64
C SER A 317 2.90 -9.62 -5.54
N VAL A 318 2.77 -8.94 -4.40
CA VAL A 318 3.42 -7.64 -4.15
C VAL A 318 4.93 -7.81 -4.28
N THR A 319 5.54 -7.00 -5.14
CA THR A 319 6.98 -7.02 -5.43
C THR A 319 7.67 -5.86 -4.75
N GLY A 320 9.01 -5.90 -4.68
CA GLY A 320 9.76 -4.78 -4.11
C GLY A 320 9.72 -4.66 -2.60
N VAL A 321 9.25 -5.71 -1.93
CA VAL A 321 9.38 -5.79 -0.48
C VAL A 321 10.82 -6.17 -0.10
N SER A 322 11.38 -5.41 0.81
CA SER A 322 12.52 -5.82 1.63
C SER A 322 11.97 -6.35 2.95
N GLY A 323 12.45 -7.50 3.39
CA GLY A 323 12.20 -7.93 4.76
C GLY A 323 11.81 -9.38 4.89
N THR A 324 12.75 -10.13 5.43
CA THR A 324 12.42 -11.30 6.24
C THR A 324 12.05 -10.84 7.65
N ALA A 325 11.44 -11.72 8.46
CA ALA A 325 11.31 -11.47 9.89
C ALA A 325 12.70 -11.25 10.56
N THR A 326 13.78 -11.74 9.95
CA THR A 326 15.13 -11.77 10.52
C THR A 326 15.99 -10.54 10.23
N ASP A 327 15.93 -9.96 9.04
CA ASP A 327 16.90 -8.91 8.64
C ASP A 327 16.30 -7.67 7.97
N GLY A 328 14.98 -7.62 7.72
CA GLY A 328 14.25 -6.43 7.26
C GLY A 328 14.73 -5.78 5.95
N ARG A 329 15.78 -6.31 5.33
CA ARG A 329 16.52 -5.70 4.22
C ARG A 329 16.72 -6.66 3.05
N THR A 330 16.74 -7.97 3.30
CA THR A 330 16.88 -8.95 2.21
C THR A 330 15.65 -8.86 1.28
N PRO A 331 15.83 -8.67 -0.04
CA PRO A 331 14.73 -8.60 -0.98
C PRO A 331 13.92 -9.90 -0.98
N VAL A 332 12.58 -9.78 -0.93
CA VAL A 332 11.66 -10.90 -1.11
C VAL A 332 10.71 -10.51 -2.24
N THR A 333 10.67 -11.29 -3.32
CA THR A 333 9.84 -10.94 -4.47
C THR A 333 9.29 -12.21 -5.13
N PRO A 334 7.96 -12.42 -5.11
CA PRO A 334 6.94 -11.63 -4.39
C PRO A 334 6.94 -11.87 -2.86
N ALA A 335 6.26 -10.99 -2.11
CA ALA A 335 5.97 -11.19 -0.69
C ALA A 335 5.21 -12.51 -0.44
N ALA A 336 5.63 -13.28 0.57
CA ALA A 336 4.96 -14.52 0.98
C ALA A 336 4.07 -14.30 2.21
N TYR A 337 4.41 -13.32 3.06
CA TYR A 337 3.71 -13.03 4.31
C TYR A 337 3.32 -11.54 4.42
N GLU A 338 2.16 -11.24 5.00
CA GLU A 338 1.62 -9.87 5.11
C GLU A 338 2.60 -8.91 5.81
N TYR A 339 3.22 -9.36 6.91
CA TYR A 339 4.15 -8.53 7.67
C TYR A 339 5.37 -8.08 6.85
N GLN A 340 5.74 -8.80 5.78
CA GLN A 340 6.86 -8.41 4.92
C GLN A 340 6.57 -7.13 4.17
N ILE A 341 5.30 -6.91 3.79
CA ILE A 341 4.84 -5.69 3.15
C ILE A 341 4.87 -4.54 4.17
N CYS A 342 4.37 -4.78 5.38
CA CYS A 342 4.36 -3.76 6.45
C CYS A 342 5.78 -3.34 6.89
N PHE A 343 6.72 -4.28 6.97
CA PHE A 343 8.08 -4.02 7.48
C PHE A 343 8.95 -3.21 6.52
N VAL A 344 8.55 -3.04 5.25
CA VAL A 344 9.21 -2.11 4.34
C VAL A 344 9.29 -0.71 4.96
N CYS A 345 8.19 -0.24 5.56
CA CYS A 345 8.12 1.09 6.19
C CYS A 345 8.17 1.06 7.72
N HIS A 346 7.66 0.00 8.36
CA HIS A 346 7.58 -0.11 9.83
C HIS A 346 8.75 -0.87 10.47
N GLY A 347 9.66 -1.45 9.67
CA GLY A 347 10.82 -2.22 10.11
C GLY A 347 12.11 -1.41 10.09
N ASP A 348 12.99 -1.64 9.12
CA ASP A 348 14.37 -1.13 9.15
C ASP A 348 14.55 0.25 8.50
N SER A 349 13.45 0.94 8.21
CA SER A 349 13.45 2.30 7.66
C SER A 349 14.04 3.33 8.63
N ALA A 350 14.86 4.25 8.13
CA ALA A 350 15.34 5.40 8.90
C ALA A 350 14.28 6.48 9.09
N ASN A 351 13.20 6.44 8.30
CA ASN A 351 12.10 7.41 8.27
C ASN A 351 10.85 6.93 9.03
N LYS A 352 11.01 5.97 9.94
CA LYS A 352 9.94 5.54 10.84
C LYS A 352 9.41 6.73 11.65
N PRO A 353 8.12 6.76 12.00
CA PRO A 353 7.55 7.82 12.82
C PRO A 353 8.30 7.92 14.15
N GLN A 354 9.15 8.94 14.26
CA GLN A 354 9.77 9.34 15.51
C GLN A 354 8.75 10.19 16.29
N ASN A 355 8.96 10.32 17.59
CA ASN A 355 8.08 10.88 18.62
C ASN A 355 7.57 12.35 18.41
N THR A 356 7.49 12.87 17.19
CA THR A 356 7.39 14.30 16.90
C THR A 356 5.99 14.83 16.55
N SER A 357 4.95 13.99 16.38
CA SER A 357 3.59 14.49 16.04
C SER A 357 2.46 13.82 16.82
N TYR A 358 2.36 14.14 18.11
CA TYR A 358 1.23 13.75 18.98
C TYR A 358 -0.14 14.26 18.45
N SER A 359 -0.16 15.38 17.73
CA SER A 359 -1.39 16.01 17.23
C SER A 359 -2.00 15.32 16.02
N ASP A 360 -1.16 14.66 15.20
CA ASP A 360 -1.60 14.24 13.86
C ASP A 360 -2.00 12.76 13.84
N TYR A 361 -1.36 11.94 14.68
CA TYR A 361 -1.52 10.47 14.67
C TYR A 361 -2.02 9.90 16.01
N GLY A 362 -2.17 10.75 17.02
CA GLY A 362 -2.48 10.35 18.39
C GLY A 362 -1.23 10.16 19.25
N ARG A 363 -1.44 9.87 20.53
CA ARG A 363 -0.37 9.76 21.54
C ARG A 363 0.52 8.54 21.31
N THR A 364 1.82 8.74 21.12
CA THR A 364 2.81 7.66 21.10
C THR A 364 3.24 7.33 22.53
N VAL A 365 3.21 6.05 22.88
CA VAL A 365 3.65 5.53 24.19
C VAL A 365 5.17 5.46 24.23
N PHE A 366 5.81 5.93 25.32
CA PHE A 366 7.27 5.89 25.46
C PHE A 366 7.69 4.77 26.41
N ARG A 367 8.12 3.66 25.82
CA ARG A 367 8.46 2.44 26.56
C ARG A 367 9.74 2.59 27.36
N GLN A 368 9.81 1.89 28.49
CA GLN A 368 10.99 1.85 29.35
C GLN A 368 12.22 1.37 28.60
N THR A 369 12.05 0.38 27.72
CA THR A 369 13.17 -0.21 26.99
C THR A 369 13.73 0.68 25.88
N TYR A 370 13.03 1.74 25.46
CA TYR A 370 13.48 2.58 24.34
C TYR A 370 14.85 3.23 24.55
N ALA A 371 15.19 3.55 25.81
CA ALA A 371 16.51 4.13 26.13
C ALA A 371 17.66 3.09 26.05
N THR A 372 17.34 1.81 25.94
CA THR A 372 18.30 0.69 26.04
C THR A 372 18.52 -0.06 24.72
N VAL A 373 17.80 0.34 23.67
CA VAL A 373 17.90 -0.28 22.33
C VAL A 373 18.28 0.77 21.29
N SER A 374 18.95 0.33 20.22
CA SER A 374 19.47 1.24 19.17
C SER A 374 18.43 1.70 18.16
N ASP A 375 17.34 0.94 17.98
CA ASP A 375 16.27 1.25 17.01
C ASP A 375 14.90 0.99 17.65
N PRO A 376 14.48 1.83 18.61
CA PRO A 376 13.29 1.59 19.45
C PRO A 376 11.95 1.62 18.70
N PHE A 377 11.90 2.12 17.47
CA PHE A 377 10.67 2.22 16.68
C PHE A 377 10.53 1.11 15.64
N ASN A 378 11.47 0.16 15.60
CA ASN A 378 11.50 -0.91 14.61
C ASN A 378 10.64 -2.09 15.05
N GLU A 379 9.44 -2.15 14.49
CA GLU A 379 8.45 -3.14 14.89
C GLU A 379 8.86 -4.58 14.52
N ARG A 380 9.69 -4.75 13.48
CA ARG A 380 10.26 -6.07 13.16
C ARG A 380 11.09 -6.59 14.34
N LEU A 381 11.89 -5.74 14.98
CA LEU A 381 12.71 -6.12 16.13
C LEU A 381 11.86 -6.45 17.36
N ASP A 382 10.75 -5.73 17.56
CA ASP A 382 9.78 -6.02 18.63
C ASP A 382 9.17 -7.42 18.43
N PHE A 383 8.75 -7.74 17.20
CA PHE A 383 8.22 -9.06 16.85
C PHE A 383 9.29 -10.16 16.73
N ALA A 384 10.58 -9.83 16.71
CA ALA A 384 11.65 -10.83 16.69
C ALA A 384 11.85 -11.52 18.05
N SER A 385 11.36 -10.91 19.13
CA SER A 385 11.46 -11.41 20.50
C SER A 385 10.89 -12.81 20.68
N THR A 386 11.65 -13.74 21.25
CA THR A 386 11.14 -15.08 21.60
C THR A 386 10.40 -15.10 22.94
N ALA A 387 10.57 -14.07 23.77
CA ALA A 387 10.06 -14.01 25.13
C ALA A 387 8.75 -13.21 25.27
N SER A 388 8.57 -12.13 24.49
CA SER A 388 7.53 -11.14 24.75
C SER A 388 7.08 -10.44 23.47
N ARG A 389 6.01 -10.95 22.84
CA ARG A 389 5.43 -10.43 21.59
C ARG A 389 4.03 -10.98 21.31
N HIS A 390 3.32 -10.33 20.40
CA HIS A 390 2.23 -10.94 19.66
C HIS A 390 2.76 -11.82 18.50
N ASN A 391 1.93 -12.77 18.04
CA ASN A 391 2.28 -13.84 17.12
C ASN A 391 2.18 -13.45 15.63
N VAL A 392 2.82 -12.35 15.23
CA VAL A 392 2.82 -11.87 13.83
C VAL A 392 3.86 -12.58 12.96
N THR A 393 5.11 -12.63 13.43
CA THR A 393 6.26 -13.17 12.67
C THR A 393 6.62 -14.61 13.02
N GLN A 394 6.11 -15.10 14.14
CA GLN A 394 6.34 -16.47 14.60
C GLN A 394 5.09 -16.97 15.33
N ALA A 395 4.85 -18.28 15.24
CA ALA A 395 3.63 -18.89 15.77
C ALA A 395 3.45 -18.63 17.27
N ARG A 396 2.20 -18.67 17.72
CA ARG A 396 1.82 -18.58 19.13
C ARG A 396 2.54 -19.68 19.92
N ALA A 397 3.37 -19.25 20.88
CA ALA A 397 4.04 -20.14 21.82
C ALA A 397 3.02 -20.93 22.66
N ALA A 398 3.38 -22.14 23.09
CA ALA A 398 2.57 -22.99 23.96
C ALA A 398 2.58 -22.51 25.43
N ILE A 399 2.49 -21.20 25.65
CA ILE A 399 2.46 -20.58 26.97
C ILE A 399 0.99 -20.29 27.34
N SER A 400 0.65 -20.51 28.60
CA SER A 400 -0.68 -20.20 29.13
C SER A 400 -0.86 -18.68 29.21
N VAL A 401 -1.88 -18.17 28.52
CA VAL A 401 -2.35 -16.79 28.60
C VAL A 401 -3.82 -16.89 29.01
N PRO A 402 -4.14 -16.81 30.32
CA PRO A 402 -5.48 -17.15 30.83
C PRO A 402 -6.62 -16.32 30.23
N SER A 403 -6.35 -15.08 29.85
CA SER A 403 -7.35 -14.22 29.21
C SER A 403 -7.52 -14.48 27.71
N LEU A 404 -6.60 -15.19 27.05
CA LEU A 404 -6.69 -15.34 25.60
C LEU A 404 -7.90 -16.20 25.22
N ARG A 405 -8.75 -15.67 24.35
CA ARG A 405 -9.89 -16.38 23.78
C ARG A 405 -9.42 -17.46 22.80
N ASN A 406 -10.22 -18.51 22.64
CA ASN A 406 -9.99 -19.53 21.61
C ASN A 406 -10.22 -18.99 20.19
N TYR A 407 -11.04 -17.95 20.04
CA TYR A 407 -11.37 -17.33 18.76
C TYR A 407 -11.33 -15.82 18.89
N ILE A 408 -10.83 -15.17 17.85
CA ILE A 408 -10.89 -13.71 17.72
C ILE A 408 -12.35 -13.27 17.59
N LEU A 409 -12.73 -12.14 18.18
CA LEU A 409 -14.09 -11.60 18.01
C LEU A 409 -14.20 -10.76 16.73
N ASN A 410 -15.32 -10.86 16.03
CA ASN A 410 -15.72 -9.93 14.98
C ASN A 410 -16.27 -8.62 15.59
N LEU A 411 -16.52 -7.61 14.76
CA LEU A 411 -17.06 -6.31 15.20
C LEU A 411 -18.50 -6.42 15.75
N ASP A 412 -19.23 -7.47 15.33
CA ASP A 412 -20.58 -7.81 15.83
C ASP A 412 -20.56 -8.70 17.08
N GLY A 413 -19.37 -9.00 17.63
CA GLY A 413 -19.17 -9.86 18.78
C GLY A 413 -19.23 -11.37 18.51
N SER A 414 -19.51 -11.79 17.28
CA SER A 414 -19.47 -13.21 16.90
C SER A 414 -18.03 -13.74 16.83
N THR A 415 -17.86 -15.06 16.92
CA THR A 415 -16.55 -15.71 16.80
C THR A 415 -16.04 -15.66 15.36
N GLY A 416 -14.74 -15.34 15.22
CA GLY A 416 -13.99 -15.33 13.98
C GLY A 416 -12.98 -16.47 13.91
N ARG A 417 -11.77 -16.18 13.41
CA ARG A 417 -10.64 -17.12 13.29
C ARG A 417 -10.16 -17.65 14.65
N PHE A 418 -9.69 -18.90 14.64
CA PHE A 418 -9.10 -19.59 15.79
C PHE A 418 -7.76 -18.98 16.23
N LEU A 419 -7.52 -18.86 17.54
CA LEU A 419 -6.32 -18.26 18.18
C LEU A 419 -5.54 -19.27 19.05
N GLY A 420 -5.70 -20.57 18.82
CA GLY A 420 -4.97 -21.60 19.59
C GLY A 420 -3.46 -21.66 19.31
N SER A 421 -2.79 -22.63 19.91
CA SER A 421 -1.34 -22.82 19.71
C SER A 421 -1.00 -23.07 18.24
N GLY A 422 0.15 -22.55 17.78
CA GLY A 422 0.59 -22.71 16.39
C GLY A 422 0.03 -21.68 15.41
N THR A 423 -0.94 -20.86 15.81
CA THR A 423 -1.53 -19.84 14.93
C THR A 423 -0.69 -18.55 14.89
N TYR A 424 -0.97 -17.74 13.89
CA TYR A 424 -0.43 -16.39 13.72
C TYR A 424 -1.59 -15.38 13.71
N ILE A 425 -1.27 -14.10 13.86
CA ILE A 425 -2.18 -12.98 13.60
C ILE A 425 -1.61 -12.07 12.51
N TYR A 426 -2.49 -11.36 11.82
CA TYR A 426 -2.14 -10.34 10.84
C TYR A 426 -1.84 -9.00 11.52
N CYS A 427 -1.03 -8.16 10.87
CA CYS A 427 -0.95 -6.74 11.23
C CYS A 427 -2.34 -6.10 11.12
N ALA A 428 -3.10 -6.47 10.08
CA ALA A 428 -4.47 -6.03 9.85
C ALA A 428 -5.52 -6.61 10.81
N ASP A 429 -5.14 -7.49 11.76
CA ASP A 429 -6.05 -7.83 12.87
C ASP A 429 -6.15 -6.68 13.87
N CYS A 430 -5.13 -5.80 13.93
CA CYS A 430 -5.11 -4.62 14.79
C CYS A 430 -5.19 -3.31 14.00
N HIS A 431 -4.44 -3.20 12.90
CA HIS A 431 -4.37 -2.00 12.05
C HIS A 431 -5.25 -2.15 10.81
N ASN A 432 -6.50 -1.72 10.92
CA ASN A 432 -7.50 -1.94 9.88
C ASN A 432 -8.55 -0.85 9.91
N ASN A 433 -9.43 -0.87 8.91
CA ASN A 433 -10.64 -0.09 8.91
C ASN A 433 -11.51 -0.41 10.14
N ASP A 434 -12.03 0.61 10.80
CA ASP A 434 -12.95 0.44 11.94
C ASP A 434 -14.30 -0.20 11.56
N GLN A 435 -14.55 -0.37 10.26
CA GLN A 435 -15.71 -1.01 9.67
C GLN A 435 -15.31 -2.22 8.81
N ALA A 436 -14.11 -2.80 8.98
CA ALA A 436 -13.60 -3.86 8.11
C ALA A 436 -14.59 -5.04 7.93
N ARG A 437 -14.99 -5.31 6.68
CA ARG A 437 -15.85 -6.45 6.32
C ARG A 437 -15.29 -7.83 6.70
N GLY A 438 -13.97 -7.96 6.76
CA GLY A 438 -13.27 -9.17 7.22
C GLY A 438 -13.56 -9.49 8.68
N SER A 439 -13.97 -8.48 9.45
CA SER A 439 -14.47 -8.59 10.82
C SER A 439 -15.97 -8.35 10.90
N LYS A 440 -16.72 -8.65 9.81
CA LYS A 440 -18.17 -8.46 9.65
C LYS A 440 -18.68 -7.01 9.73
N GLY A 441 -17.82 -6.03 9.49
CA GLY A 441 -18.23 -4.64 9.34
C GLY A 441 -18.77 -4.31 7.93
N PRO A 442 -19.35 -3.11 7.73
CA PRO A 442 -19.91 -2.67 6.45
C PRO A 442 -18.90 -2.01 5.49
N GLY A 443 -17.67 -1.76 5.92
CA GLY A 443 -16.62 -1.05 5.19
C GLY A 443 -15.56 -1.97 4.56
N PRO A 444 -14.63 -1.40 3.80
CA PRO A 444 -13.56 -2.17 3.16
C PRO A 444 -12.54 -2.71 4.17
N ASN A 445 -11.79 -3.72 3.77
CA ASN A 445 -10.63 -4.20 4.53
C ASN A 445 -9.40 -3.35 4.24
N GLY A 446 -8.46 -3.36 5.16
CA GLY A 446 -7.11 -2.83 5.01
C GLY A 446 -6.88 -1.54 5.80
N PRO A 447 -5.61 -1.22 6.08
CA PRO A 447 -5.20 -0.02 6.81
C PRO A 447 -5.26 1.23 5.90
N HIS A 448 -6.41 1.52 5.29
CA HIS A 448 -6.58 2.74 4.50
C HIS A 448 -6.85 3.94 5.42
N GLY A 449 -7.77 3.76 6.35
CA GLY A 449 -8.19 4.77 7.32
C GLY A 449 -9.04 4.17 8.44
N SER A 450 -9.00 4.79 9.60
CA SER A 450 -9.82 4.44 10.76
C SER A 450 -10.25 5.72 11.51
N ILE A 451 -11.36 5.64 12.24
CA ILE A 451 -11.70 6.70 13.20
C ILE A 451 -10.87 6.62 14.49
N TRP A 452 -10.16 5.52 14.74
CA TRP A 452 -9.36 5.32 15.96
C TRP A 452 -7.88 5.65 15.72
N SER A 453 -7.24 6.21 16.74
CA SER A 453 -5.83 6.61 16.70
C SER A 453 -4.92 5.45 16.31
N HIS A 454 -3.78 5.76 15.68
CA HIS A 454 -2.82 4.75 15.17
C HIS A 454 -3.42 3.75 14.18
N LEU A 455 -4.50 4.14 13.48
CA LEU A 455 -5.12 3.34 12.42
C LEU A 455 -5.71 2.03 12.93
N LEU A 456 -6.23 2.02 14.16
CA LEU A 456 -6.69 0.81 14.84
C LEU A 456 -8.09 0.40 14.36
N GLU A 457 -8.36 -0.90 14.21
CA GLU A 457 -9.70 -1.41 13.86
C GLU A 457 -10.74 -1.08 14.94
N ARG A 458 -10.31 -0.95 16.19
CA ARG A 458 -11.20 -0.72 17.33
C ARG A 458 -10.60 0.28 18.27
N ARG A 459 -11.46 0.84 19.11
CA ARG A 459 -11.05 1.77 20.15
C ARG A 459 -10.03 1.13 21.08
N TYR A 460 -8.96 1.88 21.33
CA TYR A 460 -7.94 1.58 22.31
C TYR A 460 -7.47 2.90 22.93
N ASP A 461 -8.01 3.21 24.11
CA ASP A 461 -7.72 4.48 24.75
C ASP A 461 -6.37 4.42 25.45
N VAL A 462 -5.52 5.41 25.15
CA VAL A 462 -4.20 5.61 25.76
C VAL A 462 -4.30 6.78 26.73
N GLU A 463 -3.79 6.58 27.93
CA GLU A 463 -3.81 7.60 28.98
C GLU A 463 -2.86 8.76 28.65
N GLY A 464 -3.27 9.98 28.99
CA GLY A 464 -2.43 11.16 28.89
C GLY A 464 -1.33 11.17 29.95
N PRO A 465 -0.15 11.74 29.67
CA PRO A 465 0.91 11.79 30.67
C PRO A 465 0.55 12.77 31.81
N PRO A 466 0.88 12.45 33.07
CA PRO A 466 0.90 13.38 34.18
C PRO A 466 1.98 14.47 34.04
N SER A 467 1.91 15.48 34.90
CA SER A 467 2.85 16.59 35.05
C SER A 467 4.28 16.10 35.28
N VAL A 468 4.43 15.05 36.08
CA VAL A 468 5.66 14.28 36.23
C VAL A 468 5.34 12.78 36.24
N PRO A 469 6.19 11.92 35.67
CA PRO A 469 5.99 10.48 35.71
C PRO A 469 5.74 9.99 37.15
N GLY A 470 4.65 9.24 37.34
CA GLY A 470 4.22 8.69 38.62
C GLY A 470 3.26 9.57 39.43
N ALA A 471 3.02 10.83 39.04
CA ALA A 471 2.03 11.68 39.71
C ALA A 471 0.59 11.25 39.42
N ASN A 472 -0.35 11.83 40.19
CA ASN A 472 -1.78 11.71 39.97
C ASN A 472 -2.36 13.10 39.76
N ASP A 473 -2.54 13.52 38.51
CA ASP A 473 -3.24 14.77 38.20
C ASP A 473 -4.64 14.51 37.62
N GLY A 474 -5.22 13.34 37.93
CA GLY A 474 -6.57 12.96 37.51
C GLY A 474 -6.68 12.52 36.05
N GLN A 475 -5.57 12.26 35.35
CA GLN A 475 -5.62 11.60 34.04
C GLN A 475 -6.20 10.19 34.21
N THR A 476 -7.33 9.92 33.57
CA THR A 476 -7.93 8.58 33.54
C THR A 476 -8.48 8.31 32.15
N VAL A 477 -8.38 7.06 31.69
CA VAL A 477 -9.01 6.62 30.44
C VAL A 477 -10.39 6.01 30.67
N ASN A 478 -10.89 5.98 31.91
CA ASN A 478 -12.05 5.18 32.26
C ASN A 478 -13.32 6.01 32.51
N SER A 479 -14.26 5.89 31.58
CA SER A 479 -15.67 6.18 31.76
C SER A 479 -16.47 5.20 30.88
N GLY A 480 -16.56 3.92 31.27
CA GLY A 480 -17.41 2.97 30.55
C GLY A 480 -17.32 1.49 30.95
N THR A 481 -18.45 0.79 30.81
CA THR A 481 -18.61 -0.65 31.01
C THR A 481 -17.89 -1.45 29.92
N VAL A 482 -17.19 -2.53 30.29
CA VAL A 482 -16.63 -3.50 29.33
C VAL A 482 -17.74 -4.45 28.90
N ALA A 483 -18.16 -4.35 27.64
CA ALA A 483 -19.10 -5.29 27.02
C ALA A 483 -18.35 -6.08 25.93
N PRO A 484 -18.23 -7.42 26.07
CA PRO A 484 -17.51 -8.23 25.11
C PRO A 484 -18.03 -8.06 23.68
N GLY A 485 -17.11 -7.92 22.72
CA GLY A 485 -17.46 -7.89 21.30
C GLY A 485 -18.04 -6.57 20.78
N ILE A 486 -18.11 -5.52 21.60
CA ILE A 486 -18.55 -4.18 21.16
C ILE A 486 -17.32 -3.32 20.82
N ALA A 487 -17.22 -2.91 19.55
CA ALA A 487 -16.07 -2.18 18.98
C ALA A 487 -15.76 -0.80 19.60
N THR A 488 -16.66 -0.25 20.42
CA THR A 488 -16.59 1.13 20.93
C THR A 488 -16.21 1.26 22.40
N THR A 489 -16.04 0.13 23.11
CA THR A 489 -15.55 0.14 24.49
C THR A 489 -14.06 0.52 24.53
N ASN A 490 -13.59 1.12 25.63
CA ASN A 490 -12.25 1.74 25.71
C ASN A 490 -11.09 0.76 25.41
N TYR A 491 -11.32 -0.54 25.57
CA TYR A 491 -10.35 -1.61 25.34
C TYR A 491 -10.83 -2.65 24.32
N ALA A 492 -11.74 -2.26 23.43
CA ALA A 492 -12.34 -3.14 22.43
C ALA A 492 -11.30 -3.83 21.52
N LEU A 493 -10.17 -3.18 21.27
CA LEU A 493 -9.06 -3.78 20.52
C LEU A 493 -8.44 -4.96 21.26
N CYS A 494 -8.08 -4.78 22.54
CA CYS A 494 -7.54 -5.87 23.35
C CYS A 494 -8.58 -6.96 23.57
N ASP A 495 -9.85 -6.55 23.79
CA ASP A 495 -10.98 -7.46 23.93
C ASP A 495 -11.32 -8.23 22.64
N LYS A 496 -10.72 -7.89 21.51
CA LYS A 496 -10.81 -8.71 20.31
C LYS A 496 -10.21 -10.11 20.54
N CYS A 497 -9.14 -10.22 21.32
CA CYS A 497 -8.38 -11.46 21.53
C CYS A 497 -8.31 -11.88 23.01
N HIS A 498 -8.31 -10.92 23.94
CA HIS A 498 -8.16 -11.15 25.38
C HIS A 498 -9.46 -10.85 26.11
N ASP A 499 -10.02 -11.81 26.83
CA ASP A 499 -11.20 -11.61 27.66
C ASP A 499 -10.91 -10.64 28.80
N VAL A 500 -11.28 -9.38 28.58
CA VAL A 500 -11.09 -8.31 29.54
C VAL A 500 -11.95 -8.54 30.77
N ALA A 501 -13.14 -9.14 30.63
CA ALA A 501 -13.95 -9.50 31.80
C ALA A 501 -13.24 -10.54 32.67
N ALA A 502 -12.59 -11.54 32.05
CA ALA A 502 -11.76 -12.51 32.76
C ALA A 502 -10.50 -11.87 33.39
N LEU A 503 -9.90 -10.85 32.77
CA LEU A 503 -8.77 -10.12 33.36
C LEU A 503 -9.17 -9.37 34.63
N LEU A 504 -10.36 -8.77 34.62
CA LEU A 504 -10.89 -7.96 35.73
C LEU A 504 -11.38 -8.79 36.93
N THR A 505 -11.36 -10.13 36.86
CA THR A 505 -11.60 -10.98 38.05
C THR A 505 -10.36 -11.10 38.94
N ASP A 506 -9.27 -10.44 38.57
CA ASP A 506 -8.01 -10.41 39.32
C ASP A 506 -7.35 -11.79 39.55
N ALA A 507 -7.58 -12.74 38.65
CA ALA A 507 -7.08 -14.11 38.79
C ALA A 507 -5.54 -14.22 38.76
N THR A 508 -4.86 -13.32 38.03
CA THR A 508 -3.39 -13.35 37.86
C THR A 508 -2.67 -12.10 38.36
N PHE A 509 -3.35 -10.95 38.33
CA PHE A 509 -2.91 -9.62 38.74
C PHE A 509 -4.15 -8.80 39.05
N LYS A 510 -4.07 -7.84 39.98
CA LYS A 510 -5.17 -6.94 40.34
C LYS A 510 -5.50 -5.91 39.26
N HIS A 511 -5.92 -6.36 38.07
CA HIS A 511 -6.33 -5.49 36.97
C HIS A 511 -7.49 -4.59 37.35
N SER A 512 -8.46 -5.07 38.15
CA SER A 512 -9.61 -4.27 38.57
C SER A 512 -9.17 -3.02 39.33
N VAL A 513 -8.17 -3.14 40.20
CA VAL A 513 -7.62 -2.01 40.98
C VAL A 513 -6.99 -0.97 40.07
N HIS A 514 -6.21 -1.38 39.07
CA HIS A 514 -5.47 -0.45 38.23
C HIS A 514 -6.31 0.09 37.07
N VAL A 515 -7.04 -0.78 36.36
CA VAL A 515 -7.83 -0.40 35.19
C VAL A 515 -9.12 0.29 35.61
N ILE A 516 -9.88 -0.26 36.57
CA ILE A 516 -11.15 0.34 37.02
C ILE A 516 -10.91 1.37 38.12
N GLY A 517 -10.14 1.01 39.16
CA GLY A 517 -9.92 1.86 40.32
C GLY A 517 -9.06 3.10 40.01
N ALA A 518 -7.90 2.91 39.39
CA ALA A 518 -6.99 4.00 39.05
C ALA A 518 -7.24 4.58 37.65
N GLY A 519 -8.04 3.93 36.82
CA GLY A 519 -8.32 4.40 35.45
C GLY A 519 -7.13 4.30 34.50
N ALA A 520 -6.16 3.43 34.80
CA ALA A 520 -4.96 3.21 33.99
C ALA A 520 -5.29 2.48 32.69
N SER A 521 -4.68 2.89 31.57
CA SER A 521 -4.80 2.17 30.31
C SER A 521 -3.96 0.89 30.31
N CYS A 522 -4.36 -0.12 29.54
CA CYS A 522 -3.49 -1.27 29.27
C CYS A 522 -2.13 -0.83 28.70
N SER A 523 -2.10 0.26 27.92
CA SER A 523 -0.86 0.79 27.32
C SER A 523 0.12 1.32 28.36
N THR A 524 -0.37 1.73 29.53
CA THR A 524 0.45 2.22 30.65
C THR A 524 1.44 1.16 31.11
N CYS A 525 1.07 -0.12 31.00
CA CYS A 525 1.91 -1.25 31.42
C CYS A 525 2.38 -2.14 30.27
N HIS A 526 1.55 -2.34 29.23
CA HIS A 526 1.79 -3.34 28.19
C HIS A 526 2.19 -2.75 26.84
N ALA A 527 3.26 -3.29 26.25
CA ALA A 527 3.63 -3.11 24.85
C ALA A 527 2.56 -3.70 23.91
N GLY A 528 2.24 -2.97 22.84
CA GLY A 528 1.21 -3.38 21.87
C GLY A 528 1.69 -4.42 20.85
N HIS A 529 3.00 -4.52 20.62
CA HIS A 529 3.59 -5.39 19.61
C HIS A 529 4.50 -6.45 20.23
N GLY A 530 5.63 -6.02 20.78
CA GLY A 530 6.61 -6.85 21.43
C GLY A 530 7.63 -6.01 22.18
N ILE A 531 8.64 -6.68 22.71
CA ILE A 531 9.77 -6.03 23.38
C ILE A 531 11.03 -6.65 22.78
N GLN A 532 11.91 -5.82 22.23
CA GLN A 532 13.06 -6.29 21.45
C GLN A 532 13.91 -7.32 22.19
N GLN A 533 14.40 -8.32 21.47
CA GLN A 533 15.10 -9.48 22.05
C GLN A 533 16.35 -9.10 22.88
N GLN A 534 17.01 -7.99 22.55
CA GLN A 534 18.20 -7.47 23.25
C GLN A 534 17.92 -7.17 24.73
N VAL A 535 16.66 -6.86 25.06
CA VAL A 535 16.22 -6.38 26.38
C VAL A 535 15.10 -7.23 26.96
N ALA A 536 14.36 -7.95 26.11
CA ALA A 536 13.45 -9.01 26.53
C ALA A 536 14.26 -10.20 27.06
N THR A 537 14.68 -10.09 28.31
CA THR A 537 15.33 -11.21 28.99
C THR A 537 14.28 -12.31 29.22
N ASN A 538 14.68 -13.58 29.13
CA ASN A 538 13.96 -14.69 29.78
C ASN A 538 13.99 -14.57 31.32
N GLY A 539 14.62 -13.51 31.81
CA GLY A 539 14.59 -13.03 33.18
C GLY A 539 13.24 -12.41 33.51
N ASN A 540 13.08 -12.08 34.77
CA ASN A 540 11.78 -11.94 35.40
C ASN A 540 11.12 -10.59 35.06
N THR A 541 11.73 -9.79 34.19
CA THR A 541 11.33 -8.43 33.79
C THR A 541 11.06 -8.42 32.29
N ASN A 542 10.07 -7.63 31.86
CA ASN A 542 9.73 -7.45 30.44
C ASN A 542 9.19 -8.69 29.70
N ASN A 543 8.72 -9.72 30.41
CA ASN A 543 7.89 -10.77 29.83
C ASN A 543 6.40 -10.37 29.81
N ARG A 544 5.56 -11.14 29.10
CA ARG A 544 4.10 -10.90 29.01
C ARG A 544 3.76 -9.47 28.57
N LEU A 545 4.58 -8.93 27.66
CA LEU A 545 4.50 -7.58 27.12
C LEU A 545 4.63 -6.45 28.15
N LEU A 546 5.13 -6.70 29.38
CA LEU A 546 5.28 -5.64 30.38
C LEU A 546 6.43 -4.69 30.05
N ASP A 547 6.10 -3.49 29.60
CA ASP A 547 7.06 -2.43 29.28
C ASP A 547 6.38 -1.08 29.52
N PRO A 548 6.52 -0.53 30.74
CA PRO A 548 5.69 0.57 31.19
C PRO A 548 5.96 1.83 30.38
N ASP A 549 4.92 2.65 30.23
CA ASP A 549 5.04 3.98 29.66
C ASP A 549 5.73 4.91 30.66
N THR A 550 6.98 5.26 30.40
CA THR A 550 7.78 6.12 31.30
C THR A 550 7.36 7.58 31.32
N LYS A 551 6.41 7.98 30.46
CA LYS A 551 5.76 9.29 30.61
C LYS A 551 4.64 9.27 31.64
N ILE A 552 4.12 8.09 32.01
CA ILE A 552 3.08 7.91 33.03
C ILE A 552 3.66 7.30 34.30
N VAL A 553 4.49 6.27 34.17
CA VAL A 553 5.07 5.52 35.27
C VAL A 553 6.46 6.08 35.58
N GLY A 554 6.65 6.52 36.82
CA GLY A 554 7.91 7.05 37.33
C GLY A 554 8.73 6.01 38.08
N PRO A 555 10.04 6.24 38.26
CA PRO A 555 10.82 5.46 39.20
C PRO A 555 10.37 5.74 40.65
N VAL A 556 10.73 4.85 41.58
CA VAL A 556 10.52 5.07 43.02
C VAL A 556 11.22 6.38 43.43
N PRO A 557 10.54 7.31 44.12
CA PRO A 557 11.05 8.67 44.32
C PRO A 557 12.11 8.76 45.44
N SER A 558 12.07 7.88 46.44
CA SER A 558 12.96 7.95 47.61
C SER A 558 13.11 6.60 48.33
N GLY A 559 14.05 6.53 49.27
CA GLY A 559 14.32 5.34 50.08
C GLY A 559 15.26 4.32 49.42
N THR A 560 15.29 3.10 49.94
CA THR A 560 16.23 2.04 49.53
C THR A 560 16.17 1.69 48.05
N TYR A 561 15.00 1.82 47.43
CA TYR A 561 14.77 1.50 46.02
C TYR A 561 14.67 2.74 45.13
N ALA A 562 15.12 3.92 45.61
CA ALA A 562 15.04 5.16 44.83
C ALA A 562 15.68 4.99 43.44
N GLY A 563 15.00 5.49 42.41
CA GLY A 563 15.42 5.34 41.01
C GLY A 563 15.00 4.03 40.34
N TRP A 564 14.44 3.06 41.08
CA TRP A 564 14.00 1.80 40.49
C TRP A 564 12.69 1.98 39.72
N LEU A 565 12.64 1.42 38.52
CA LEU A 565 11.44 1.23 37.72
C LEU A 565 11.43 -0.24 37.27
N VAL A 566 10.81 -1.13 38.04
CA VAL A 566 10.91 -2.57 37.81
C VAL A 566 9.57 -3.23 38.05
N MET A 567 9.15 -4.08 37.11
CA MET A 567 8.04 -5.01 37.29
C MET A 567 8.56 -6.45 37.17
N ASN A 568 8.59 -7.17 38.29
CA ASN A 568 9.08 -8.54 38.35
C ASN A 568 7.91 -9.54 38.29
N THR A 569 7.84 -10.20 37.15
CA THR A 569 6.79 -11.12 36.75
C THR A 569 6.83 -12.51 37.40
N ASN A 570 7.91 -12.86 38.11
CA ASN A 570 8.05 -14.14 38.78
C ASN A 570 7.78 -14.01 40.27
N THR A 571 8.37 -13.00 40.93
CA THR A 571 8.10 -12.70 42.35
C THR A 571 6.76 -12.02 42.56
N ARG A 572 6.14 -11.59 41.47
CA ARG A 572 4.91 -10.84 41.43
C ARG A 572 4.98 -9.49 42.12
N THR A 573 6.07 -8.75 41.95
CA THR A 573 6.30 -7.48 42.66
C THR A 573 6.67 -6.34 41.73
N CYS A 574 6.39 -5.11 42.16
CA CYS A 574 6.80 -3.90 41.46
C CYS A 574 7.53 -2.89 42.36
N TYR A 575 8.46 -2.16 41.73
CA TYR A 575 9.24 -1.06 42.29
C TYR A 575 9.12 0.12 41.34
N LEU A 576 8.14 0.98 41.59
CA LEU A 576 7.79 2.09 40.69
C LEU A 576 6.89 3.10 41.41
N GLN A 577 6.68 4.25 40.80
CA GLN A 577 5.66 5.23 41.19
C GLN A 577 4.61 5.37 40.08
N CYS A 578 3.34 5.24 40.42
CA CYS A 578 2.24 5.34 39.45
C CYS A 578 0.98 5.89 40.10
N HIS A 579 0.31 6.85 39.46
CA HIS A 579 -0.90 7.51 39.98
C HIS A 579 -0.78 7.94 41.46
N GLY A 580 0.34 8.57 41.81
CA GLY A 580 0.62 9.08 43.16
C GLY A 580 0.95 8.00 44.19
N THR A 581 0.91 6.72 43.81
CA THR A 581 1.21 5.59 44.68
C THR A 581 2.63 5.10 44.44
N THR A 582 3.40 4.97 45.53
CA THR A 582 4.75 4.38 45.48
C THR A 582 4.68 2.90 45.81
N HIS A 583 5.20 2.07 44.92
CA HIS A 583 5.30 0.62 45.07
C HIS A 583 6.75 0.27 45.38
N THR A 584 7.01 -0.37 46.52
CA THR A 584 8.35 -0.81 46.95
C THR A 584 8.32 -2.27 47.33
N GLY A 585 8.23 -3.15 46.32
CA GLY A 585 8.02 -4.58 46.53
C GLY A 585 6.56 -4.94 46.76
N SER A 586 5.63 -4.03 46.43
CA SER A 586 4.20 -4.32 46.48
C SER A 586 3.92 -5.50 45.56
N THR A 587 3.21 -6.50 46.09
CA THR A 587 2.74 -7.61 45.27
C THR A 587 1.64 -7.12 44.35
N TYR A 588 1.68 -7.62 43.13
CA TYR A 588 0.73 -7.30 42.10
C TYR A 588 -0.45 -8.28 42.12
#